data_AF-A0A350MRC7-F1
#
_entry.id   AF-A0A350MRC7-F1
#
_cell.length_a   1.000
_cell.length_b   1.000
_cell.length_c   1.000
_cell.angle_alpha   90.00
_cell.angle_beta   90.00
_cell.angle_gamma   90.00
#
_symmetry.space_group_name_H-M   'P 1'
#
loop_
_entity.id
_entity.type
_entity.pdbx_description
1 polymer ?
#
loop_
_entity_poly.entity_id
_entity_poly.type
_entity_poly.pdbx_seq_one_letter_code
_entity_poly.pdbx_strand_id
1 'polypeptide(L)'
;MGSSYKVKDYGGLYIDATGAKWNWFSKDTGGGPIQFVMEMEGKNWVDAVYTLLGTEKSDFTPRPEPIDDEKGPFVLPDKNDTYKHVIAYLIQSRGIDKEVVYDFISQDKLYENTHRRCVFVGYDEKHEPKYASVRSTNTRGNCYRGDVKNSDKAFPFSYEGSSTTVCVFESPIDLMSYLTLLKYHGIKSLEHHMIALGGVAERALDYYLKLHPEINR
;
A
#
# COMPACT_ATOMS: atom_id res chain seq x y z
N MET A 1 -17.33 7.01 30.48
CA MET A 1 -16.07 7.50 31.08
C MET A 1 -15.23 6.27 31.39
N GLY A 2 -14.06 6.13 30.76
CA GLY A 2 -13.20 4.95 30.96
C GLY A 2 -12.53 5.01 32.32
N SER A 3 -12.76 4.01 33.16
CA SER A 3 -12.03 3.82 34.42
C SER A 3 -10.58 3.41 34.11
N SER A 4 -9.66 3.77 35.00
CA SER A 4 -8.26 3.33 34.97
C SER A 4 -7.84 2.89 36.36
N TYR A 5 -6.94 1.92 36.43
CA TYR A 5 -6.39 1.38 37.66
C TYR A 5 -5.00 1.98 37.90
N LYS A 6 -4.83 2.68 39.01
CA LYS A 6 -3.52 3.18 39.45
C LYS A 6 -2.78 2.08 40.19
N VAL A 7 -1.58 1.75 39.71
CA VAL A 7 -0.69 0.82 40.42
C VAL A 7 0.00 1.58 41.55
N LYS A 8 -0.17 1.11 42.79
CA LYS A 8 0.44 1.72 43.97
C LYS A 8 1.96 1.58 43.89
N ASP A 9 2.69 2.58 44.35
CA ASP A 9 4.15 2.60 44.46
C ASP A 9 4.94 2.63 43.14
N TYR A 10 4.26 2.65 41.99
CA TYR A 10 4.88 2.78 40.66
C TYR A 10 4.73 4.19 40.08
N GLY A 11 4.95 5.24 40.88
CA GLY A 11 5.19 6.61 40.38
C GLY A 11 4.21 7.16 39.33
N GLY A 12 2.92 6.84 39.42
CA GLY A 12 1.95 7.26 38.39
C GLY A 12 1.84 6.30 37.20
N LEU A 13 1.99 5.01 37.43
CA LEU A 13 1.58 3.95 36.51
C LEU A 13 0.06 3.76 36.56
N TYR A 14 -0.58 3.90 35.41
CA TYR A 14 -2.01 3.71 35.20
C TYR A 14 -2.24 2.68 34.10
N ILE A 15 -3.16 1.75 34.34
CA ILE A 15 -3.61 0.74 33.37
C ILE A 15 -5.07 1.05 33.03
N ASP A 16 -5.42 1.06 31.75
CA ASP A 16 -6.81 1.25 31.35
C ASP A 16 -7.70 0.10 31.82
N ALA A 17 -9.01 0.33 32.00
CA ALA A 17 -9.89 -0.70 32.53
C ALA A 17 -10.00 -1.95 31.63
N THR A 18 -9.64 -1.83 30.35
CA THR A 18 -9.60 -2.95 29.40
C THR A 18 -8.32 -3.78 29.49
N GLY A 19 -7.29 -3.31 30.21
CA GLY A 19 -5.95 -3.90 30.23
C GLY A 19 -5.20 -3.80 28.89
N ALA A 20 -5.71 -3.03 27.94
CA ALA A 20 -5.17 -2.91 26.59
C ALA A 20 -4.08 -1.83 26.50
N LYS A 21 -4.07 -0.89 27.44
CA LYS A 21 -3.12 0.23 27.47
C LYS A 21 -2.67 0.53 28.88
N TRP A 22 -1.45 1.04 28.99
CA TRP A 22 -0.91 1.60 30.22
C TRP A 22 -0.07 2.84 29.93
N ASN A 23 0.07 3.69 30.94
CA ASN A 23 0.93 4.86 30.90
C ASN A 23 1.63 5.02 32.26
N TRP A 24 2.89 5.40 32.24
CA TRP A 24 3.70 5.66 33.43
C TRP A 24 4.26 7.07 33.38
N PHE A 25 3.55 7.99 34.04
CA PHE A 25 3.81 9.43 33.93
C PHE A 25 5.17 9.87 34.46
N SER A 26 5.71 9.24 35.52
CA SER A 26 7.05 9.60 36.02
C SER A 26 8.19 9.18 35.11
N LYS A 27 7.95 8.24 34.18
CA LYS A 27 8.94 7.73 33.23
C LYS A 27 8.68 8.17 31.78
N ASP A 28 7.58 8.89 31.55
CA ASP A 28 7.13 9.30 30.21
C ASP A 28 7.09 8.13 29.20
N THR A 29 6.54 6.98 29.65
CA THR A 29 6.46 5.75 28.84
C THR A 29 5.05 5.15 28.92
N GLY A 30 4.70 4.32 27.96
CA GLY A 30 3.39 3.68 27.87
C GLY A 30 3.27 2.81 26.63
N GLY A 31 2.14 2.14 26.48
CA GLY A 31 1.89 1.28 25.33
C GLY A 31 0.87 0.20 25.58
N GLY A 32 0.96 -0.88 24.80
CA GLY A 32 0.13 -2.07 24.96
C GLY A 32 0.76 -3.11 25.90
N PRO A 33 0.12 -4.30 26.01
CA PRO A 33 0.59 -5.37 26.89
C PRO A 33 2.01 -5.85 26.60
N ILE A 34 2.43 -5.85 25.32
CA ILE A 34 3.81 -6.26 24.96
C ILE A 34 4.82 -5.25 25.52
N GLN A 35 4.61 -3.95 25.28
CA GLN A 35 5.47 -2.90 25.83
C GLN A 35 5.45 -2.88 27.36
N PHE A 36 4.33 -3.26 27.98
CA PHE A 36 4.25 -3.38 29.44
C PHE A 36 5.24 -4.42 29.96
N VAL A 37 5.26 -5.62 29.39
CA VAL A 37 6.19 -6.68 29.78
C VAL A 37 7.64 -6.28 29.46
N MET A 38 7.88 -5.65 28.31
CA MET A 38 9.20 -5.13 27.98
C MET A 38 9.72 -4.15 29.03
N GLU A 39 8.90 -3.17 29.44
CA GLU A 39 9.28 -2.16 30.44
C GLU A 39 9.42 -2.74 31.84
N MET A 40 8.47 -3.57 32.26
CA MET A 40 8.39 -4.07 33.64
C MET A 40 9.39 -5.20 33.91
N GLU A 41 9.73 -5.98 32.89
CA GLU A 41 10.62 -7.15 33.02
C GLU A 41 11.95 -6.98 32.28
N GLY A 42 12.19 -5.82 31.63
CA GLY A 42 13.43 -5.56 30.89
C GLY A 42 13.64 -6.48 29.68
N LYS A 43 12.56 -7.02 29.12
CA LYS A 43 12.58 -8.00 28.03
C LYS A 43 12.63 -7.31 26.67
N ASN A 44 13.29 -7.94 25.69
CA ASN A 44 13.12 -7.55 24.29
C ASN A 44 11.71 -7.95 23.80
N TRP A 45 11.32 -7.44 22.63
CA TRP A 45 9.97 -7.66 22.08
C TRP A 45 9.62 -9.15 21.95
N VAL A 46 10.57 -9.97 21.49
CA VAL A 46 10.37 -11.41 21.27
C VAL A 46 10.10 -12.11 22.61
N ASP A 47 10.94 -11.87 23.62
CA ASP A 47 10.79 -12.46 24.95
C ASP A 47 9.50 -12.01 25.64
N ALA A 48 9.09 -10.75 25.45
CA ALA A 48 7.83 -10.23 25.96
C ALA A 48 6.61 -10.94 25.33
N VAL A 49 6.66 -11.22 24.02
CA VAL A 49 5.61 -11.99 23.33
C VAL A 49 5.52 -13.42 23.85
N TYR A 50 6.65 -14.12 24.02
CA TYR A 50 6.67 -15.47 24.59
C TYR A 50 6.09 -15.51 26.01
N THR A 51 6.42 -14.51 26.82
CA THR A 51 5.89 -14.35 28.18
C THR A 51 4.37 -14.21 28.18
N LEU A 52 3.81 -13.38 27.30
CA LEU A 52 2.37 -13.18 27.18
C LEU A 52 1.64 -14.41 26.63
N LEU A 53 2.28 -15.18 25.76
CA LEU A 53 1.73 -16.41 25.21
C LEU A 53 1.84 -17.60 26.19
N GLY A 54 2.63 -17.48 27.26
CA GLY A 54 2.87 -18.58 28.21
C GLY A 54 3.59 -19.77 27.58
N THR A 55 4.46 -19.52 26.60
CA THR A 55 5.15 -20.56 25.81
C THR A 55 6.66 -20.35 25.83
N GLU A 56 7.43 -21.43 25.75
CA GLU A 56 8.88 -21.37 25.61
C GLU A 56 9.26 -21.09 24.16
N LYS A 57 10.44 -20.50 23.93
CA LYS A 57 10.98 -20.25 22.57
C LYS A 57 10.99 -21.51 21.69
N SER A 58 11.14 -22.68 22.31
CA SER A 58 11.19 -24.00 21.68
C SER A 58 9.85 -24.53 21.19
N ASP A 59 8.72 -23.96 21.62
CA ASP A 59 7.39 -24.52 21.36
C ASP A 59 6.82 -24.08 20.01
N PHE A 60 7.45 -23.10 19.35
CA PHE A 60 7.12 -22.71 17.99
C PHE A 60 8.05 -23.43 17.03
N THR A 61 7.48 -24.32 16.22
CA THR A 61 8.15 -24.76 15.01
C THR A 61 8.51 -23.51 14.18
N PRO A 62 9.71 -23.44 13.59
CA PRO A 62 10.02 -22.40 12.63
C PRO A 62 8.86 -22.34 11.64
N ARG A 63 8.32 -21.14 11.41
CA ARG A 63 7.35 -20.95 10.33
C ARG A 63 7.97 -21.64 9.12
N PRO A 64 7.29 -22.64 8.50
CA PRO A 64 7.84 -23.28 7.32
C PRO A 64 8.29 -22.16 6.39
N GLU A 65 9.55 -22.22 5.94
CA GLU A 65 10.03 -21.26 4.95
C GLU A 65 8.95 -21.21 3.88
N PRO A 66 8.50 -20.00 3.49
CA PRO A 66 7.48 -19.90 2.46
C PRO A 66 7.99 -20.73 1.30
N ILE A 67 7.27 -21.82 1.00
CA ILE A 67 7.57 -22.66 -0.14
C ILE A 67 7.61 -21.69 -1.30
N ASP A 68 8.78 -21.53 -1.92
CA ASP A 68 8.93 -20.74 -3.12
C ASP A 68 8.20 -21.55 -4.20
N ASP A 69 6.86 -21.43 -4.22
CA ASP A 69 6.03 -21.91 -5.30
C ASP A 69 6.69 -21.36 -6.56
N GLU A 70 7.19 -22.24 -7.44
CA GLU A 70 7.77 -21.82 -8.72
C GLU A 70 6.82 -20.80 -9.34
N LYS A 71 7.29 -19.56 -9.47
CA LYS A 71 6.45 -18.47 -9.94
C LYS A 71 5.96 -18.82 -11.33
N GLY A 72 4.70 -19.21 -11.43
CA GLY A 72 4.03 -19.42 -12.70
C GLY A 72 4.04 -18.13 -13.56
N PRO A 73 3.61 -18.21 -14.81
CA PRO A 73 3.55 -17.03 -15.67
C PRO A 73 2.64 -15.96 -15.06
N PHE A 74 3.01 -14.69 -15.26
CA PHE A 74 2.14 -13.56 -15.03
C PHE A 74 1.09 -13.50 -16.15
N VAL A 75 -0.19 -13.41 -15.77
CA VAL A 75 -1.31 -13.36 -16.71
C VAL A 75 -2.26 -12.26 -16.26
N LEU A 76 -2.58 -11.34 -17.17
CA LEU A 76 -3.55 -10.29 -16.92
C LEU A 76 -4.97 -10.87 -16.75
N PRO A 77 -5.79 -10.30 -15.85
CA PRO A 77 -7.22 -10.61 -15.79
C PRO A 77 -7.93 -10.33 -17.11
N ASP A 78 -8.92 -11.16 -17.47
CA ASP A 78 -9.72 -10.98 -18.68
C ASP A 78 -10.37 -9.59 -18.73
N LYS A 79 -10.22 -8.92 -19.87
CA LYS A 79 -10.87 -7.62 -20.13
C LYS A 79 -12.37 -7.82 -20.30
N ASN A 80 -13.16 -6.87 -19.78
CA ASN A 80 -14.58 -6.76 -20.05
C ASN A 80 -14.79 -6.12 -21.44
N ASP A 81 -15.98 -6.28 -22.00
CA ASP A 81 -16.39 -5.64 -23.26
C ASP A 81 -16.73 -4.14 -23.10
N THR A 82 -16.80 -3.67 -21.85
CA THR A 82 -17.22 -2.32 -21.50
C THR A 82 -16.40 -1.76 -20.34
N TYR A 83 -16.34 -0.43 -20.27
CA TYR A 83 -15.63 0.32 -19.23
C TYR A 83 -16.59 1.13 -18.34
N LYS A 84 -17.90 0.92 -18.46
CA LYS A 84 -18.92 1.78 -17.85
C LYS A 84 -18.79 1.87 -16.33
N HIS A 85 -18.45 0.78 -15.65
CA HIS A 85 -18.36 0.76 -14.19
C HIS A 85 -17.08 1.44 -13.72
N VAL A 86 -15.95 1.17 -14.39
CA VAL A 86 -14.67 1.82 -14.11
C VAL A 86 -14.75 3.32 -14.38
N ILE A 87 -15.33 3.74 -15.50
CA ILE A 87 -15.51 5.16 -15.84
C ILE A 87 -16.41 5.85 -14.82
N ALA A 88 -17.58 5.27 -14.50
CA ALA A 88 -18.48 5.85 -13.50
C ALA A 88 -17.81 5.94 -12.12
N TYR A 89 -17.06 4.91 -11.73
CA TYR A 89 -16.33 4.91 -10.47
C TYR A 89 -15.25 5.99 -10.43
N LEU A 90 -14.32 6.00 -11.40
CA LEU A 90 -13.18 6.92 -11.38
C LEU A 90 -13.60 8.38 -11.58
N ILE A 91 -14.53 8.65 -12.49
CA ILE A 91 -14.96 10.03 -12.78
C ILE A 91 -15.99 10.50 -11.76
N GLN A 92 -17.09 9.77 -11.58
CA GLN A 92 -18.22 10.28 -10.78
C GLN A 92 -18.01 10.08 -9.28
N SER A 93 -17.42 8.94 -8.88
CA SER A 93 -17.24 8.63 -7.45
C SER A 93 -15.89 9.10 -6.90
N ARG A 94 -14.81 9.04 -7.70
CA ARG A 94 -13.46 9.46 -7.28
C ARG A 94 -13.07 10.85 -7.78
N GLY A 95 -13.84 11.46 -8.68
CA GLY A 95 -13.62 12.83 -9.13
C GLY A 95 -12.39 13.01 -10.05
N ILE A 96 -11.89 11.92 -10.66
CA ILE A 96 -10.75 11.99 -11.57
C ILE A 96 -11.22 12.61 -12.90
N ASP A 97 -10.42 13.52 -13.45
CA ASP A 97 -10.72 14.17 -14.72
C ASP A 97 -10.85 13.13 -15.85
N LYS A 98 -11.87 13.33 -16.70
CA LYS A 98 -12.19 12.39 -17.77
C LYS A 98 -11.00 12.13 -18.70
N GLU A 99 -10.23 13.15 -19.05
CA GLU A 99 -9.13 13.01 -20.01
C GLU A 99 -7.99 12.22 -19.38
N VAL A 100 -7.73 12.38 -18.08
CA VAL A 100 -6.78 11.54 -17.35
C VAL A 100 -7.22 10.07 -17.40
N VAL A 101 -8.50 9.78 -17.14
CA VAL A 101 -9.01 8.39 -17.21
C VAL A 101 -8.87 7.82 -18.63
N TYR A 102 -9.28 8.57 -19.65
CA TYR A 102 -9.22 8.11 -21.04
C TYR A 102 -7.79 7.96 -21.58
N ASP A 103 -6.84 8.78 -21.12
CA ASP A 103 -5.42 8.66 -21.47
C ASP A 103 -4.81 7.34 -20.96
N PHE A 104 -5.10 6.95 -19.71
CA PHE A 104 -4.64 5.64 -19.22
C PHE A 104 -5.35 4.46 -19.88
N ILE A 105 -6.60 4.62 -20.31
CA ILE A 105 -7.32 3.58 -21.07
C ILE A 105 -6.70 3.43 -22.46
N SER A 106 -6.40 4.53 -23.17
CA SER A 106 -5.84 4.48 -24.52
C SER A 106 -4.42 3.90 -24.56
N GLN A 107 -3.67 4.01 -23.45
CA GLN A 107 -2.36 3.41 -23.26
C GLN A 107 -2.41 1.95 -22.72
N ASP A 108 -3.60 1.34 -22.64
CA ASP A 108 -3.84 0.01 -22.05
C ASP A 108 -3.41 -0.15 -20.57
N LYS A 109 -3.02 0.94 -19.90
CA LYS A 109 -2.61 0.99 -18.49
C LYS A 109 -3.78 0.87 -17.52
N LEU A 110 -5.01 1.13 -17.97
CA LEU A 110 -6.23 1.02 -17.18
C LEU A 110 -7.31 0.30 -17.98
N TYR A 111 -7.89 -0.76 -17.39
CA TYR A 111 -9.08 -1.38 -17.95
C TYR A 111 -10.07 -1.94 -16.93
N GLU A 112 -11.27 -2.28 -17.41
CA GLU A 112 -12.29 -2.98 -16.64
C GLU A 112 -12.17 -4.49 -16.88
N ASN A 113 -12.05 -5.30 -15.83
CA ASN A 113 -12.08 -6.76 -15.96
C ASN A 113 -13.51 -7.32 -15.92
N THR A 114 -13.69 -8.61 -16.22
CA THR A 114 -15.00 -9.31 -16.21
C THR A 114 -15.74 -9.25 -14.86
N HIS A 115 -15.03 -8.94 -13.77
CA HIS A 115 -15.62 -8.69 -12.44
C HIS A 115 -15.97 -7.22 -12.17
N ARG A 116 -15.94 -6.37 -13.21
CA ARG A 116 -16.24 -4.92 -13.17
C ARG A 116 -15.28 -4.14 -12.27
N ARG A 117 -14.02 -4.55 -12.19
CA ARG A 117 -12.99 -3.92 -11.35
C ARG A 117 -11.99 -3.16 -12.21
N CYS A 118 -11.41 -2.11 -11.65
CA CYS A 118 -10.27 -1.43 -12.25
C CYS A 118 -9.07 -2.37 -12.21
N VAL A 119 -8.41 -2.56 -13.34
CA VAL A 119 -7.08 -3.16 -13.43
C VAL A 119 -6.12 -2.10 -13.89
N PHE A 120 -5.12 -1.81 -13.07
CA PHE A 120 -4.05 -0.87 -13.36
C PHE A 120 -2.78 -1.66 -13.67
N VAL A 121 -2.16 -1.42 -14.81
CA VAL A 121 -1.09 -2.24 -15.37
C VAL A 121 0.24 -1.49 -15.34
N GLY A 122 1.30 -2.18 -14.94
CA GLY A 122 2.68 -1.77 -15.09
C GLY A 122 3.35 -2.54 -16.23
N TYR A 123 4.05 -1.81 -17.10
CA TYR A 123 4.68 -2.33 -18.31
C TYR A 123 6.19 -2.23 -18.23
N ASP A 124 6.88 -3.11 -18.95
CA ASP A 124 8.30 -2.94 -19.26
C ASP A 124 8.51 -1.99 -20.46
N GLU A 125 9.76 -1.80 -20.86
CA GLU A 125 10.18 -0.89 -21.93
C GLU A 125 9.71 -1.38 -23.32
N LYS A 126 9.31 -2.66 -23.43
CA LYS A 126 8.76 -3.26 -24.65
C LYS A 126 7.23 -3.23 -24.67
N HIS A 127 6.62 -2.58 -23.69
CA HIS A 127 5.17 -2.55 -23.50
C HIS A 127 4.56 -3.93 -23.22
N GLU A 128 5.34 -4.84 -22.62
CA GLU A 128 4.84 -6.11 -22.11
C GLU A 128 4.36 -5.94 -20.66
N PRO A 129 3.15 -6.41 -20.31
CA PRO A 129 2.62 -6.23 -18.97
C PRO A 129 3.38 -7.13 -18.00
N LYS A 130 3.91 -6.55 -16.92
CA LYS A 130 4.67 -7.26 -15.86
C LYS A 130 4.02 -7.20 -14.50
N TYR A 131 3.15 -6.22 -14.29
CA TYR A 131 2.47 -5.97 -13.04
C TYR A 131 1.02 -5.60 -13.29
N ALA A 132 0.12 -6.03 -12.41
CA ALA A 132 -1.22 -5.48 -12.37
C ALA A 132 -1.76 -5.40 -10.95
N SER A 133 -2.45 -4.31 -10.65
CA SER A 133 -3.20 -4.16 -9.40
C SER A 133 -4.68 -4.01 -9.70
N VAL A 134 -5.51 -4.68 -8.90
CA VAL A 134 -6.96 -4.69 -9.06
C VAL A 134 -7.60 -3.90 -7.92
N ARG A 135 -8.55 -3.05 -8.27
CA ARG A 135 -9.36 -2.27 -7.32
C ARG A 135 -10.84 -2.40 -7.65
N SER A 136 -11.65 -2.69 -6.64
CA SER A 136 -13.10 -2.73 -6.80
C SER A 136 -13.67 -1.35 -7.15
N THR A 137 -14.68 -1.34 -8.02
CA THR A 137 -15.49 -0.15 -8.34
C THR A 137 -16.62 0.07 -7.33
N ASN A 138 -16.86 -0.88 -6.43
CA ASN A 138 -17.87 -0.74 -5.39
C ASN A 138 -17.40 0.26 -4.33
N THR A 139 -18.28 1.21 -3.99
CA THR A 139 -18.05 2.19 -2.92
C THR A 139 -18.67 1.79 -1.59
N ARG A 140 -19.38 0.66 -1.54
CA ARG A 140 -20.07 0.12 -0.35
C ARG A 140 -19.88 -1.41 -0.27
N GLY A 141 -19.73 -1.93 0.95
CA GLY A 141 -19.57 -3.36 1.21
C GLY A 141 -18.14 -3.87 0.97
N ASN A 142 -17.99 -5.17 0.67
CA ASN A 142 -16.69 -5.80 0.48
C ASN A 142 -15.96 -5.24 -0.76
N CYS A 143 -14.89 -4.49 -0.52
CA CYS A 143 -14.06 -3.91 -1.56
C CYS A 143 -12.81 -4.77 -1.78
N TYR A 144 -12.65 -5.32 -2.98
CA TYR A 144 -11.45 -6.06 -3.35
C TYR A 144 -10.30 -5.10 -3.67
N ARG A 145 -9.15 -5.32 -3.03
CA ARG A 145 -7.86 -4.64 -3.28
C ARG A 145 -6.77 -5.71 -3.27
N GLY A 146 -6.01 -5.83 -4.36
CA GLY A 146 -4.89 -6.78 -4.42
C GLY A 146 -4.06 -6.62 -5.68
N ASP A 147 -2.89 -7.24 -5.68
CA ASP A 147 -2.05 -7.40 -6.87
C ASP A 147 -2.42 -8.72 -7.57
N VAL A 148 -2.29 -8.77 -8.88
CA VAL A 148 -2.49 -10.00 -9.66
C VAL A 148 -1.36 -10.98 -9.35
N LYS A 149 -1.68 -12.28 -9.29
CA LYS A 149 -0.70 -13.33 -8.98
C LYS A 149 0.49 -13.24 -9.95
N ASN A 150 1.70 -13.46 -9.41
CA ASN A 150 2.97 -13.41 -10.14
C ASN A 150 3.35 -12.03 -10.72
N SER A 151 2.69 -10.94 -10.30
CA SER A 151 3.11 -9.59 -10.69
C SER A 151 4.53 -9.28 -10.22
N ASP A 152 5.36 -8.70 -11.08
CA ASP A 152 6.67 -8.19 -10.71
C ASP A 152 6.56 -6.74 -10.24
N LYS A 153 6.76 -6.52 -8.94
CA LYS A 153 6.68 -5.20 -8.31
C LYS A 153 7.79 -4.23 -8.75
N ALA A 154 8.75 -4.64 -9.58
CA ALA A 154 9.70 -3.73 -10.21
C ALA A 154 9.06 -2.81 -11.26
N PHE A 155 7.90 -3.18 -11.81
CA PHE A 155 7.25 -2.45 -12.90
C PHE A 155 6.02 -1.70 -12.37
N PRO A 156 6.15 -0.45 -11.92
CA PRO A 156 5.03 0.28 -11.36
C PRO A 156 4.01 0.68 -12.43
N PHE A 157 2.79 0.98 -11.99
CA PHE A 157 1.89 1.81 -12.80
C PHE A 157 2.48 3.23 -12.87
N SER A 158 2.67 3.74 -14.08
CA SER A 158 3.45 4.96 -14.31
C SER A 158 2.82 5.93 -15.32
N TYR A 159 3.08 7.21 -15.07
CA TYR A 159 2.97 8.30 -16.03
C TYR A 159 4.38 8.81 -16.27
N GLU A 160 4.85 8.67 -17.51
CA GLU A 160 6.20 9.04 -17.88
C GLU A 160 6.26 10.54 -18.19
N GLY A 161 7.20 11.23 -17.54
CA GLY A 161 7.46 12.65 -17.74
C GLY A 161 8.73 12.87 -18.56
N SER A 162 9.21 14.10 -18.55
CA SER A 162 10.46 14.51 -19.23
C SER A 162 11.45 15.20 -18.29
N SER A 163 11.01 15.55 -17.08
CA SER A 163 11.81 16.30 -16.11
C SER A 163 12.71 15.38 -15.27
N THR A 164 13.63 15.97 -14.52
CA THR A 164 14.56 15.25 -13.64
C THR A 164 13.98 14.86 -12.27
N THR A 165 12.65 14.87 -12.11
CA THR A 165 11.95 14.60 -10.85
C THR A 165 10.97 13.45 -11.01
N VAL A 166 10.92 12.56 -10.01
CA VAL A 166 9.88 11.52 -9.87
C VAL A 166 8.99 11.79 -8.66
N CYS A 167 7.68 11.81 -8.87
CA CYS A 167 6.67 11.80 -7.82
C CYS A 167 6.22 10.36 -7.55
N VAL A 168 6.25 9.96 -6.27
CA VAL A 168 5.95 8.59 -5.86
C VAL A 168 4.62 8.57 -5.09
N PHE A 169 3.71 7.69 -5.51
CA PHE A 169 2.36 7.56 -4.96
C PHE A 169 2.12 6.17 -4.36
N GLU A 170 1.23 6.08 -3.37
CA GLU A 170 0.83 4.79 -2.78
C GLU A 170 0.05 3.93 -3.78
N SER A 171 -0.83 4.57 -4.57
CA SER A 171 -1.72 3.89 -5.49
C SER A 171 -1.91 4.61 -6.84
N PRO A 172 -2.32 3.87 -7.89
CA PRO A 172 -2.66 4.46 -9.19
C PRO A 172 -3.72 5.56 -9.11
N ILE A 173 -4.71 5.40 -8.23
CA ILE A 173 -5.79 6.38 -8.03
C ILE A 173 -5.24 7.69 -7.45
N ASP A 174 -4.26 7.63 -6.53
CA ASP A 174 -3.64 8.83 -5.96
C ASP A 174 -2.85 9.59 -7.04
N LEU A 175 -2.10 8.86 -7.88
CA LEU A 175 -1.39 9.42 -9.03
C LEU A 175 -2.36 10.12 -9.99
N MET A 176 -3.44 9.43 -10.40
CA MET A 176 -4.46 10.00 -11.29
C MET A 176 -5.18 11.21 -10.67
N SER A 177 -5.37 11.21 -9.34
CA SER A 177 -5.94 12.33 -8.61
C SER A 177 -5.00 13.54 -8.63
N TYR A 178 -3.69 13.31 -8.50
CA TYR A 178 -2.69 14.38 -8.60
C TYR A 178 -2.66 14.99 -10.01
N LEU A 179 -2.67 14.17 -11.07
CA LEU A 179 -2.80 14.66 -12.46
C LEU A 179 -4.07 15.49 -12.66
N THR A 180 -5.18 15.07 -12.04
CA THR A 180 -6.44 15.83 -12.05
C THR A 180 -6.29 17.19 -11.38
N LEU A 181 -5.59 17.27 -10.24
CA LEU A 181 -5.34 18.53 -9.53
C LEU A 181 -4.43 19.46 -10.34
N LEU A 182 -3.37 18.95 -10.96
CA LEU A 182 -2.50 19.74 -11.83
C LEU A 182 -3.31 20.39 -12.97
N LYS A 183 -4.16 19.59 -13.61
CA LYS A 183 -5.05 20.07 -14.67
C LYS A 183 -6.07 21.09 -14.16
N TYR A 184 -6.69 20.84 -13.01
CA TYR A 184 -7.67 21.75 -12.40
C TYR A 184 -7.07 23.13 -12.11
N HIS A 185 -5.82 23.18 -11.65
CA HIS A 185 -5.08 24.41 -11.40
C HIS A 185 -4.38 24.99 -12.64
N GLY A 186 -4.55 24.38 -13.82
CA GLY A 186 -3.95 24.84 -15.06
C GLY A 186 -2.41 24.73 -15.11
N ILE A 187 -1.82 23.87 -14.27
CA ILE A 187 -0.36 23.69 -14.23
C ILE A 187 0.05 22.74 -15.35
N LYS A 188 0.59 23.30 -16.44
CA LYS A 188 0.99 22.55 -17.64
C LYS A 188 2.48 22.22 -17.71
N SER A 189 3.31 22.89 -16.91
CA SER A 189 4.77 22.79 -16.98
C SER A 189 5.37 21.69 -16.10
N LEU A 190 4.54 20.97 -15.34
CA LEU A 190 4.97 19.87 -14.48
C LEU A 190 5.00 18.56 -15.28
N GLU A 191 6.08 18.36 -16.03
CA GLU A 191 6.36 17.11 -16.77
C GLU A 191 7.16 16.12 -15.91
N HIS A 192 6.74 15.96 -14.64
CA HIS A 192 7.37 15.02 -13.71
C HIS A 192 7.04 13.58 -14.06
N HIS A 193 8.00 12.68 -13.87
CA HIS A 193 7.71 11.26 -13.84
C HIS A 193 6.83 10.98 -12.62
N MET A 194 5.86 10.09 -12.77
CA MET A 194 4.99 9.71 -11.66
C MET A 194 4.83 8.20 -11.63
N ILE A 195 5.03 7.59 -10.47
CA ILE A 195 4.91 6.15 -10.30
C ILE A 195 4.04 5.81 -9.09
N ALA A 196 3.27 4.73 -9.18
CA ALA A 196 2.52 4.18 -8.06
C ALA A 196 3.11 2.83 -7.63
N LEU A 197 3.56 2.75 -6.37
CA LEU A 197 4.31 1.58 -5.86
C LEU A 197 3.41 0.40 -5.43
N GLY A 198 2.11 0.63 -5.25
CA GLY A 198 1.20 -0.42 -4.79
C GLY A 198 1.50 -0.91 -3.36
N GLY A 199 2.08 -0.06 -2.51
CA GLY A 199 2.52 -0.37 -1.14
C GLY A 199 3.95 0.11 -0.86
N VAL A 200 4.63 -0.54 0.09
CA VAL A 200 6.00 -0.18 0.56
C VAL A 200 7.10 -0.81 -0.31
N ALA A 201 6.91 -0.85 -1.63
CA ALA A 201 7.83 -1.56 -2.53
C ALA A 201 8.90 -0.60 -3.11
N GLU A 202 10.03 -0.45 -2.43
CA GLU A 202 11.18 0.35 -2.90
C GLU A 202 11.73 -0.14 -4.25
N ARG A 203 11.60 -1.44 -4.54
CA ARG A 203 12.08 -2.08 -5.77
C ARG A 203 11.56 -1.44 -7.06
N ALA A 204 10.32 -0.93 -7.08
CA ALA A 204 9.77 -0.25 -8.25
C ALA A 204 10.49 1.08 -8.51
N LEU A 205 10.76 1.86 -7.45
CA LEU A 205 11.50 3.11 -7.57
C LEU A 205 12.95 2.86 -8.00
N ASP A 206 13.62 1.88 -7.40
CA ASP A 206 14.99 1.51 -7.78
C ASP A 206 15.11 1.09 -9.24
N TYR A 207 14.14 0.32 -9.72
CA TYR A 207 14.08 -0.09 -11.13
C TYR A 207 13.84 1.13 -12.03
N TYR A 208 12.85 1.96 -11.70
CA TYR A 208 12.51 3.15 -12.47
C TYR A 208 13.69 4.12 -12.58
N LEU A 209 14.42 4.37 -11.49
CA LEU A 209 15.61 5.23 -11.49
C LEU A 209 16.80 4.64 -12.26
N LYS A 210 16.86 3.32 -12.48
CA LYS A 210 17.87 2.72 -13.36
C LYS A 210 17.55 2.94 -14.84
N LEU A 211 16.27 2.99 -15.18
CA LEU A 211 15.81 3.27 -16.55
C LEU A 211 15.89 4.75 -16.91
N HIS A 212 15.69 5.61 -15.91
CA HIS A 212 15.67 7.06 -16.04
C HIS A 212 16.86 7.71 -15.31
N PRO A 213 18.10 7.57 -15.81
CA PRO A 213 19.30 8.12 -15.17
C PRO A 213 19.33 9.65 -15.11
N GLU A 214 18.49 10.33 -15.88
CA GLU A 214 18.28 11.78 -15.87
C GLU A 214 17.61 12.30 -14.59
N ILE A 215 16.96 11.42 -13.81
CA ILE A 215 16.28 11.79 -12.57
C ILE A 215 17.30 12.01 -11.46
N ASN A 216 17.24 13.18 -10.83
CA ASN A 216 18.13 13.54 -9.73
C ASN A 216 17.76 12.75 -8.46
N ARG A 217 18.79 12.21 -7.79
CA ARG A 217 18.65 11.50 -6.50
C ARG A 217 18.82 12.43 -5.31
#